data_AF-A0A3B9IMS4-F1
#
_entry.id   AF-A0A3B9IMS4-F1
#
_cell.length_a   1.000
_cell.length_b   1.000
_cell.length_c   1.000
_cell.angle_alpha   90.00
_cell.angle_beta   90.00
_cell.angle_gamma   90.00
#
_symmetry.space_group_name_H-M   'P 1'
#
loop_
_entity.id
_entity.type
_entity.pdbx_description
1 polymer ?
#
loop_
_entity_poly.entity_id
_entity_poly.type
_entity_poly.pdbx_seq_one_letter_code
_entity_poly.pdbx_strand_id
1 'polypeptide(L)' 'MLEARGLVHHYPGGVTALDHVDLAIPAGGRLAILGANGAGKST' A
#
# COMPACT_ATOMS: atom_id res chain seq x y z
N MET A 1 -7.15 15.20 -2.81
CA MET A 1 -5.92 14.87 -2.07
C MET A 1 -6.28 13.74 -1.13
N LEU A 2 -5.57 12.62 -1.21
CA LEU A 2 -5.79 11.45 -0.35
C LEU A 2 -4.51 11.19 0.44
N GLU A 3 -4.63 11.04 1.75
CA GLU A 3 -3.50 10.69 2.62
C GLU A 3 -3.84 9.44 3.42
N ALA A 4 -2.85 8.58 3.62
CA ALA A 4 -2.89 7.50 4.61
C ALA A 4 -1.59 7.53 5.41
N ARG A 5 -1.68 7.28 6.71
CA ARG A 5 -0.53 7.26 7.62
C ARG A 5 -0.48 5.96 8.39
N GLY A 6 0.70 5.41 8.57
CA GLY A 6 0.91 4.17 9.31
C GLY A 6 0.14 2.99 8.72
N LEU A 7 0.04 2.90 7.39
CA LEU A 7 -0.70 1.84 6.73
C LEU A 7 -0.01 0.50 6.97
N VAL A 8 -0.73 -0.40 7.63
CA VAL A 8 -0.33 -1.79 7.88
C VAL A 8 -1.34 -2.70 7.21
N HIS A 9 -0.86 -3.67 6.44
CA HIS A 9 -1.71 -4.65 5.78
C HIS A 9 -1.08 -6.03 5.87
N HIS A 10 -1.87 -7.01 6.32
CA HIS A 10 -1.47 -8.41 6.39
C HIS A 10 -2.42 -9.26 5.55
N TYR A 11 -1.86 -10.11 4.70
CA TYR A 11 -2.65 -11.12 4.00
C TYR A 11 -2.94 -12.32 4.91
N PRO A 12 -4.06 -13.03 4.64
CA PRO A 12 -4.27 -14.37 5.18
C PRO A 12 -3.04 -15.25 4.91
N GLY A 13 -2.56 -15.96 5.94
CA GLY A 13 -1.30 -16.70 5.89
C GLY A 13 -0.10 -15.97 6.50
N GLY A 14 -0.30 -14.76 7.06
CA GLY A 14 0.69 -14.08 7.90
C GLY A 14 1.71 -13.24 7.15
N VAL A 15 1.51 -13.01 5.84
CA VAL A 15 2.40 -12.15 5.04
C VAL A 15 2.07 -10.68 5.31
N THR A 16 3.04 -9.95 5.86
CA THR A 16 2.96 -8.48 5.97
C THR A 16 3.23 -7.86 4.60
N ALA A 17 2.20 -7.24 4.03
CA ALA A 17 2.24 -6.56 2.74
C ALA A 17 2.69 -5.11 2.88
N LEU A 18 2.20 -4.43 3.91
CA LEU A 18 2.55 -3.06 4.27
C LEU A 18 2.87 -3.01 5.75
N ASP A 19 3.96 -2.33 6.12
CA ASP A 19 4.40 -2.15 7.50
C ASP A 19 4.71 -0.67 7.74
N HIS A 20 3.81 0.01 8.45
CA HIS A 20 3.92 1.43 8.83
C HIS A 20 4.24 2.37 7.64
N VAL A 21 3.51 2.24 6.54
CA VAL A 21 3.73 3.04 5.34
C VAL A 21 2.87 4.32 5.34
N ASP A 22 3.50 5.47 5.09
CA ASP A 22 2.81 6.74 4.84
C ASP A 22 2.68 6.99 3.33
N LEU A 23 1.47 7.39 2.88
CA LEU A 23 1.21 7.71 1.47
C LEU A 23 0.46 9.05 1.36
N ALA A 24 0.82 9.85 0.36
CA ALA A 24 0.07 11.04 -0.03
C ALA A 24 -0.12 11.06 -1.55
N ILE A 25 -1.38 11.11 -1.99
CA ILE A 25 -1.77 11.24 -3.40
C ILE A 25 -2.29 12.66 -3.63
N PRO A 26 -1.56 13.50 -4.39
CA PRO A 26 -2.02 14.83 -4.77
C PRO A 26 -3.24 14.73 -5.69
N ALA A 27 -4.05 15.80 -5.76
CA ALA A 27 -5.21 15.84 -6.65
C ALA A 27 -4.77 15.67 -8.12
N GLY A 28 -5.41 14.73 -8.84
CA GLY A 28 -5.01 14.35 -10.21
C GLY A 28 -3.80 13.40 -10.28
N GLY A 29 -3.16 13.08 -9.15
CA GLY A 29 -2.08 12.10 -9.07
C GLY A 29 -2.60 10.66 -9.15
N ARG A 30 -1.76 9.76 -9.66
CA ARG A 30 -2.02 8.32 -9.67
C ARG A 30 -0.91 7.64 -8.87
N LEU A 31 -1.27 6.73 -7.98
CA LEU A 31 -0.31 5.89 -7.26
C LEU A 31 -0.21 4.53 -7.95
N ALA A 32 1.00 4.14 -8.33
CA ALA A 32 1.29 2.78 -8.74
C ALA A 32 2.03 2.07 -7.60
N ILE A 33 1.40 1.03 -7.04
CA ILE A 33 2.07 0.17 -6.06
C ILE A 33 2.91 -0.83 -6.88
N LEU A 34 4.23 -0.81 -6.70
CA LEU A 34 5.18 -1.70 -7.40
C LEU A 34 5.87 -2.62 -6.38
N GLY A 35 6.14 -3.87 -6.76
CA GLY A 35 6.65 -4.90 -5.86
C GLY A 35 6.57 -6.30 -6.50
N ALA A 36 7.23 -7.28 -5.91
CA ALA A 36 7.21 -8.67 -6.42
C ALA A 36 5.79 -9.26 -6.44
N ASN A 37 5.50 -10.20 -7.34
CA ASN A 37 4.22 -10.92 -7.35
C ASN A 37 3.95 -11.51 -5.95
N GLY A 38 2.76 -11.24 -5.39
CA GLY A 38 2.42 -11.61 -4.00
C GLY A 38 2.61 -10.51 -2.95
N ALA A 39 3.24 -9.36 -3.27
CA ALA A 39 3.41 -8.24 -2.32
C ALA A 39 2.15 -7.38 -2.12
N GLY A 40 1.00 -7.76 -2.69
CA GLY A 40 -0.25 -7.08 -2.38
C GLY A 40 -0.64 -5.86 -3.20
N LYS A 41 -0.31 -5.87 -4.49
CA LYS A 41 -0.61 -4.74 -5.39
C LYS A 41 -2.00 -4.77 -6.01
N SER A 42 -2.65 -5.93 -5.99
CA SER A 42 -3.85 -6.20 -6.77
C SER A 42 -5.14 -6.10 -5.94
N THR A 43 -5.03 -5.91 -4.63
CA THR A 43 -6.15 -5.68 -3.71
C THR A 43 -5.64 -4.91 -2.52
#